data_AF-A0A5N5L868-F1
#
_entry.id   AF-A0A5N5L868-F1
#
_cell.length_a   1.000
_cell.length_b   1.000
_cell.length_c   1.000
_cell.angle_alpha   90.00
_cell.angle_beta   90.00
_cell.angle_gamma   90.00
#
_symmetry.space_group_name_H-M   'P 1'
#
loop_
_entity.id
_entity.type
_entity.pdbx_description
1 polymer ?
#
loop_
_entity_poly.entity_id
_entity_poly.type
_entity_poly.pdbx_seq_one_letter_code
_entity_poly.pdbx_strand_id
1 'polypeptide(L)'
;MNLSQISYGRFFANRKGNCEVDLFLMQADGKKIVDPNKQNALCSRLRMELLRPVRLAVVSRGPDTELLVANPVELSGRGRPLVFHDITLALKTLNTCIFSVEIGRHMIHDREWEVYRILLDEGDGLPVSRNKIEEGVRKVLMGWD
;
A
#
# COMPACT_ATOMS: atom_id res chain seq x y z
N MET A 1 -16.49 -17.45 -1.36
CA MET A 1 -16.51 -16.38 -2.39
C MET A 1 -16.26 -17.04 -3.73
N ASN A 2 -17.15 -16.87 -4.71
CA ASN A 2 -16.91 -17.40 -6.06
C ASN A 2 -15.77 -16.60 -6.69
N LEU A 3 -14.62 -17.24 -6.91
CA LEU A 3 -13.42 -16.64 -7.46
C LEU A 3 -13.72 -16.14 -8.88
N SER A 4 -13.72 -14.82 -9.07
CA SER A 4 -13.76 -14.21 -10.40
C SER A 4 -12.33 -14.13 -10.94
N GLN A 5 -12.11 -14.52 -12.19
CA GLN A 5 -10.81 -14.42 -12.84
C GLN A 5 -10.79 -13.21 -13.79
N ILE A 6 -9.66 -12.51 -13.80
CA ILE A 6 -9.38 -11.48 -14.81
C ILE A 6 -8.98 -12.21 -16.09
N SER A 7 -9.79 -12.07 -17.14
CA SER A 7 -9.50 -12.67 -18.45
C SER A 7 -8.46 -11.83 -19.20
N TYR A 8 -8.65 -10.51 -19.23
CA TYR A 8 -7.69 -9.53 -19.73
C TYR A 8 -8.04 -8.12 -19.23
N GLY A 9 -7.09 -7.20 -19.34
CA GLY A 9 -7.30 -5.79 -19.05
C GLY A 9 -6.64 -4.90 -20.09
N ARG A 10 -7.12 -3.66 -20.22
CA ARG A 10 -6.47 -2.58 -20.97
C ARG A 10 -6.16 -1.46 -20.00
N PHE A 11 -4.98 -0.88 -20.16
CA PHE A 11 -4.52 0.26 -19.39
C PHE A 11 -4.16 1.37 -20.37
N PHE A 12 -4.71 2.55 -20.14
CA PHE A 12 -4.38 3.76 -20.87
C PHE A 12 -4.01 4.84 -19.87
N ALA A 13 -2.88 5.51 -20.07
CA ALA A 13 -2.51 6.68 -19.30
C ALA A 13 -2.14 7.81 -20.25
N ASN A 14 -2.62 9.01 -19.97
CA ASN A 14 -2.29 10.20 -20.74
C ASN A 14 -1.25 11.06 -20.03
N ARG A 15 -0.61 11.97 -20.79
CA ARG A 15 0.40 12.90 -20.26
C ARG A 15 -0.12 13.88 -19.20
N LYS A 16 -1.44 14.00 -19.03
CA LYS A 16 -2.08 14.84 -18.00
C LYS A 16 -2.27 14.10 -16.68
N GLY A 17 -1.81 12.85 -16.57
CA GLY A 17 -1.91 12.03 -15.36
C GLY A 17 -3.25 11.30 -15.21
N ASN A 18 -4.16 11.41 -16.18
CA ASN A 18 -5.37 10.59 -16.15
C ASN A 18 -5.04 9.17 -16.62
N CYS A 19 -5.56 8.18 -15.91
CA CYS A 19 -5.52 6.79 -16.33
C CYS A 19 -6.94 6.22 -16.47
N GLU A 20 -7.08 5.33 -17.43
CA GLU A 20 -8.27 4.53 -17.69
C GLU A 20 -7.86 3.06 -17.67
N VAL A 21 -8.67 2.25 -16.99
CA VAL A 21 -8.45 0.82 -16.85
C VAL A 21 -9.73 0.10 -17.20
N ASP A 22 -9.70 -0.67 -18.29
CA ASP A 22 -10.77 -1.59 -18.65
C ASP A 22 -10.39 -2.99 -18.18
N LEU A 23 -11.25 -3.63 -17.38
CA LEU A 23 -11.05 -5.01 -16.96
C LEU A 23 -12.17 -5.90 -17.50
N PHE A 24 -11.79 -7.01 -18.11
CA PHE A 24 -12.70 -8.05 -18.55
C PHE A 24 -12.65 -9.20 -17.54
N LEU A 25 -13.77 -9.39 -16.86
CA LEU A 25 -13.89 -10.28 -15.73
C LEU A 25 -14.89 -11.39 -16.06
N MET A 26 -14.48 -12.63 -15.80
CA MET A 26 -15.34 -13.79 -15.86
C MET A 26 -15.58 -14.33 -14.45
N GLN A 27 -16.84 -14.60 -14.13
CA GLN A 27 -17.20 -15.35 -12.94
C GLN A 27 -16.77 -16.82 -13.10
N ALA A 28 -16.77 -17.56 -11.99
CA ALA A 28 -16.41 -18.99 -11.98
C ALA A 28 -17.27 -19.84 -12.93
N ASP A 29 -18.49 -19.40 -13.27
CA ASP A 29 -19.38 -20.06 -14.24
C ASP A 29 -19.16 -19.58 -15.69
N GLY A 30 -18.13 -18.77 -15.92
CA GLY A 30 -17.79 -18.18 -17.21
C GLY A 30 -18.65 -16.99 -17.62
N LYS A 31 -19.62 -16.56 -16.79
CA LYS A 31 -20.51 -15.44 -17.14
C LYS A 31 -19.90 -14.09 -16.77
N LYS A 32 -20.39 -13.05 -17.46
CA LYS A 32 -20.09 -11.65 -17.13
C LYS A 32 -20.83 -11.24 -15.86
N ILE A 33 -20.22 -10.36 -15.08
CA ILE A 33 -20.90 -9.67 -13.98
C ILE A 33 -21.83 -8.62 -14.60
N VAL A 34 -23.14 -8.88 -14.67
CA VAL A 34 -24.12 -7.94 -15.26
C VAL A 34 -24.85 -7.10 -14.21
N ASP A 35 -24.75 -7.49 -12.93
CA ASP A 35 -25.35 -6.78 -11.80
C ASP A 35 -24.63 -5.44 -11.56
N PRO A 36 -25.31 -4.29 -11.69
CA PRO A 36 -24.67 -2.97 -11.54
C PRO A 36 -24.10 -2.73 -10.14
N ASN A 37 -24.72 -3.28 -9.09
CA ASN A 37 -24.21 -3.12 -7.72
C ASN A 37 -22.90 -3.89 -7.53
N LYS A 38 -22.81 -5.10 -8.09
CA LYS A 38 -21.56 -5.89 -8.06
C LYS A 38 -20.45 -5.22 -8.87
N GLN A 39 -20.77 -4.66 -10.04
CA GLN A 39 -19.82 -3.88 -10.84
C GLN A 39 -19.33 -2.64 -10.08
N ASN A 40 -20.24 -1.87 -9.48
CA ASN A 40 -19.90 -0.67 -8.71
C ASN A 40 -19.04 -0.98 -7.49
N ALA A 41 -19.38 -2.04 -6.74
CA ALA A 41 -18.58 -2.48 -5.60
C ALA A 41 -17.15 -2.86 -6.01
N LEU A 42 -17.00 -3.57 -7.13
CA LEU A 42 -15.70 -3.96 -7.64
C LEU A 42 -14.89 -2.75 -8.14
N CYS A 43 -15.50 -1.86 -8.91
CA CYS A 43 -14.88 -0.62 -9.38
C CYS A 43 -14.43 0.26 -8.21
N SER A 44 -15.25 0.37 -7.15
CA SER A 44 -14.90 1.11 -5.93
C SER A 44 -13.67 0.51 -5.25
N ARG A 45 -13.61 -0.82 -5.14
CA ARG A 45 -12.48 -1.53 -4.55
C ARG A 45 -11.20 -1.33 -5.37
N LEU A 46 -11.27 -1.50 -6.69
CA LEU A 46 -10.14 -1.28 -7.60
C LEU A 46 -9.63 0.16 -7.55
N ARG A 47 -10.53 1.16 -7.51
CA ARG A 47 -10.13 2.56 -7.35
C ARG A 47 -9.40 2.78 -6.02
N MET A 48 -9.85 2.14 -4.94
CA MET A 48 -9.14 2.21 -3.65
C MET A 48 -7.73 1.62 -3.76
N GLU A 49 -7.56 0.46 -4.42
CA GLU A 49 -6.25 -0.16 -4.67
C GLU A 49 -5.32 0.78 -5.45
N LEU A 50 -5.83 1.42 -6.50
CA LEU A 50 -5.03 2.23 -7.41
C LEU A 50 -4.70 3.62 -6.83
N LEU A 51 -5.61 4.23 -6.06
CA LEU A 51 -5.42 5.58 -5.53
C LEU A 51 -4.55 5.61 -4.27
N ARG A 52 -4.59 4.57 -3.44
CA ARG A 52 -3.85 4.51 -2.17
C ARG A 52 -3.26 3.10 -1.93
N PRO A 53 -2.33 2.66 -2.79
CA PRO A 53 -1.77 1.30 -2.74
C PRO A 53 -1.01 1.02 -1.44
N VAL A 54 -0.44 2.05 -0.81
CA VAL A 54 0.19 1.99 0.52
C VAL A 54 -0.26 3.19 1.35
N ARG A 55 -0.57 2.97 2.62
CA ARG A 55 -0.84 4.05 3.59
C ARG A 55 0.40 4.25 4.46
N LEU A 56 0.80 5.50 4.62
CA LEU A 56 2.02 5.85 5.33
C LEU A 56 1.80 7.10 6.17
N ALA A 57 2.33 7.10 7.39
CA ALA A 57 2.29 8.25 8.29
C ALA A 57 3.49 8.22 9.24
N VAL A 58 4.04 9.38 9.57
CA VAL A 58 5.02 9.54 10.65
C VAL A 58 4.35 10.27 11.82
N VAL A 59 4.27 9.59 12.96
CA VAL A 59 3.53 10.03 14.14
C VAL A 59 4.43 10.10 15.37
N SER A 60 3.99 10.83 16.40
CA SER A 60 4.62 10.79 17.72
C SER A 60 4.07 9.62 18.54
N ARG A 61 4.96 8.87 19.19
CA ARG A 61 4.66 7.81 20.16
C ARG A 61 5.29 8.18 21.50
N GLY A 62 4.63 9.09 22.22
CA GLY A 62 5.23 9.72 23.39
C GLY A 62 6.42 10.60 22.97
N PRO A 63 7.61 10.45 23.58
CA PRO A 63 8.79 11.20 23.17
C PRO A 63 9.38 10.70 21.83
N ASP A 64 9.01 9.49 21.41
CA ASP A 64 9.62 8.84 20.24
C ASP A 64 8.87 9.18 18.94
N THR A 65 9.55 9.02 17.81
CA THR A 65 8.95 9.07 16.48
C THR A 65 8.68 7.66 15.94
N GLU A 66 7.47 7.41 15.45
CA GLU A 66 7.05 6.13 14.86
C GLU A 66 6.65 6.34 13.39
N LEU A 67 7.22 5.53 12.49
CA LEU A 67 6.77 5.39 11.12
C LEU A 67 5.75 4.25 11.05
N LEU A 68 4.56 4.55 10.54
CA LEU A 68 3.50 3.59 10.26
C LEU A 68 3.40 3.35 8.77
N VAL A 69 3.52 2.10 8.35
CA VAL A 69 3.26 1.68 6.97
C VAL A 69 2.19 0.59 7.01
N ALA A 70 1.02 0.88 6.45
CA ALA A 70 -0.04 -0.11 6.28
C ALA A 70 -0.13 -0.49 4.81
N ASN A 71 0.30 -1.72 4.52
CA ASN A 71 0.18 -2.33 3.22
C ASN A 71 -1.03 -3.28 3.22
N PRO A 72 -1.95 -3.16 2.27
CA PRO A 72 -3.08 -4.06 2.24
C PRO A 72 -2.67 -5.48 1.86
N VAL A 73 -3.29 -6.46 2.50
CA VAL A 73 -3.10 -7.86 2.11
C VAL A 73 -3.85 -8.12 0.81
N GLU A 74 -3.21 -8.85 -0.10
CA GLU A 74 -3.83 -9.23 -1.37
C GLU A 74 -5.06 -10.10 -1.12
N LEU A 75 -5.96 -10.16 -2.10
CA LEU A 75 -7.09 -11.10 -2.07
C LEU A 75 -6.65 -12.58 -1.95
N SER A 76 -5.39 -12.87 -2.29
CA SER A 76 -4.79 -14.20 -2.12
C SER A 76 -4.37 -14.50 -0.68
N GLY A 77 -4.54 -13.56 0.26
CA GLY A 77 -4.07 -13.65 1.65
C GLY A 77 -2.55 -13.42 1.81
N ARG A 78 -1.86 -13.14 0.70
CA ARG A 78 -0.43 -12.87 0.69
C ARG A 78 -0.15 -11.39 0.90
N GLY A 79 0.88 -11.11 1.69
CA GLY A 79 1.44 -9.76 1.82
C GLY A 79 2.20 -9.38 0.55
N ARG A 80 2.41 -8.08 0.37
CA ARG A 80 3.28 -7.59 -0.71
C ARG A 80 4.72 -8.00 -0.38
N PRO A 81 5.46 -8.59 -1.34
CA PRO A 81 6.84 -8.97 -1.09
C PRO A 81 7.71 -7.72 -0.84
N LEU A 82 8.77 -7.90 -0.05
CA LEU A 82 9.84 -6.92 0.18
C LEU A 82 9.46 -5.60 0.88
N VAL A 83 8.23 -5.41 1.35
CA VAL A 83 7.83 -4.15 2.01
C VAL A 83 8.77 -3.75 3.14
N PHE A 84 9.12 -4.67 4.03
CA PHE A 84 10.07 -4.37 5.11
C PHE A 84 11.48 -4.01 4.59
N HIS A 85 11.97 -4.77 3.60
CA HIS A 85 13.25 -4.47 2.96
C HIS A 85 13.26 -3.05 2.39
N ASP A 86 12.22 -2.67 1.66
CA ASP A 86 12.10 -1.37 1.02
C ASP A 86 12.01 -0.23 2.05
N ILE A 87 11.31 -0.45 3.17
CA ILE A 87 11.30 0.48 4.31
C ILE A 87 12.73 0.64 4.86
N THR A 88 13.45 -0.45 5.11
CA THR A 88 14.82 -0.38 5.64
C THR A 88 15.78 0.32 4.69
N LEU A 89 15.65 0.08 3.37
CA LEU A 89 16.46 0.73 2.34
C LEU A 89 16.21 2.24 2.28
N ALA A 90 14.94 2.65 2.36
CA ALA A 90 14.57 4.06 2.38
C ALA A 90 15.14 4.77 3.62
N LEU A 91 14.95 4.19 4.81
CA LEU A 91 15.45 4.76 6.06
C LEU A 91 16.99 4.84 6.09
N LYS A 92 17.68 3.81 5.57
CA LYS A 92 19.13 3.83 5.41
C LYS A 92 19.59 4.98 4.51
N THR A 93 18.91 5.19 3.38
CA THR A 93 19.21 6.31 2.45
C THR A 93 19.00 7.67 3.10
N LEU A 94 18.04 7.77 4.02
CA LEU A 94 17.77 8.97 4.81
C LEU A 94 18.68 9.13 6.02
N ASN A 95 19.61 8.20 6.26
CA ASN A 95 20.44 8.13 7.46
C ASN A 95 19.60 8.15 8.75
N THR A 96 18.47 7.43 8.75
CA THR A 96 17.56 7.28 9.89
C THR A 96 17.65 5.85 10.40
N CYS A 97 17.94 5.70 11.69
CA CYS A 97 18.09 4.41 12.33
C CYS A 97 16.74 3.84 12.78
N ILE A 98 16.65 2.51 12.81
CA ILE A 98 15.49 1.79 13.34
C ILE A 98 15.85 1.34 14.75
N PHE A 99 15.06 1.74 15.73
CA PHE A 99 15.17 1.24 17.09
C PHE A 99 14.50 -0.13 17.23
N SER A 100 13.25 -0.24 16.80
CA SER A 100 12.47 -1.48 16.87
C SER A 100 11.40 -1.53 15.80
N VAL A 101 10.89 -2.74 15.55
CA VAL A 101 9.87 -3.00 14.54
C VAL A 101 8.82 -3.95 15.10
N GLU A 102 7.56 -3.60 14.92
CA GLU A 102 6.42 -4.49 15.12
C GLU A 102 5.71 -4.68 13.76
N ILE A 103 5.48 -5.93 13.36
CA ILE A 103 4.77 -6.26 12.13
C ILE A 103 3.56 -7.11 12.51
N GLY A 104 2.37 -6.61 12.19
CA GLY A 104 1.11 -7.25 12.56
C GLY A 104 0.12 -7.26 11.41
N ARG A 105 -0.79 -8.24 11.42
CA ARG A 105 -1.95 -8.24 10.51
C ARG A 105 -3.20 -7.78 11.27
N HIS A 106 -3.91 -6.83 10.68
CA HIS A 106 -5.07 -6.21 11.29
C HIS A 106 -6.25 -6.19 10.31
N MET A 107 -7.40 -6.64 10.79
CA MET A 107 -8.67 -6.48 10.07
C MET A 107 -9.22 -5.08 10.33
N ILE A 108 -9.35 -4.29 9.27
CA ILE A 108 -10.02 -2.99 9.29
C ILE A 108 -11.21 -3.09 8.35
N HIS A 109 -12.42 -3.10 8.92
CA HIS A 109 -13.65 -3.43 8.19
C HIS A 109 -13.56 -4.83 7.55
N ASP A 110 -13.72 -4.94 6.25
CA ASP A 110 -13.69 -6.19 5.47
C ASP A 110 -12.33 -6.45 4.80
N ARG A 111 -11.27 -5.75 5.25
CA ARG A 111 -9.94 -5.79 4.63
C ARG A 111 -8.84 -6.07 5.66
N GLU A 112 -8.01 -7.03 5.35
CA GLU A 112 -6.79 -7.32 6.11
C GLU A 112 -5.65 -6.38 5.65
N TRP A 113 -4.90 -5.87 6.61
CA TRP A 113 -3.74 -5.01 6.41
C TRP A 113 -2.55 -5.56 7.16
N GLU A 114 -1.40 -5.62 6.49
CA GLU A 114 -0.11 -5.84 7.13
C GLU A 114 0.45 -4.47 7.52
N VAL A 115 0.57 -4.24 8.83
CA VAL A 115 0.97 -2.97 9.41
C VAL A 115 2.37 -3.13 9.98
N TYR A 116 3.27 -2.29 9.49
CA TYR A 116 4.63 -2.15 9.96
C TYR A 116 4.68 -0.90 10.83
N ARG A 117 5.06 -1.09 12.08
CA ARG A 117 5.28 -0.02 13.05
C ARG A 117 6.76 0.03 13.35
N ILE A 118 7.41 1.10 12.92
CA ILE A 118 8.86 1.25 13.01
C ILE A 118 9.14 2.38 13.99
N LEU A 119 9.68 2.05 15.15
CA LEU A 119 10.19 3.05 16.07
C LEU A 119 11.53 3.54 15.52
N LEU A 120 11.63 4.84 15.29
CA LEU A 120 12.83 5.46 14.76
C LEU A 120 13.74 5.86 15.92
N ASP A 121 15.04 5.61 15.75
CA ASP A 121 16.06 6.14 16.64
C ASP A 121 16.46 7.54 16.14
N GLU A 122 16.23 8.55 16.97
CA GLU A 122 16.53 9.94 16.63
C GLU A 122 18.04 10.25 16.74
N GLY A 123 18.83 9.41 17.42
CA GLY A 123 20.28 9.52 17.54
C GLY A 123 20.80 10.93 17.94
N ASP A 124 22.10 11.16 17.76
CA ASP A 124 22.73 12.48 17.97
C ASP A 124 22.76 13.36 16.69
N GLY A 125 22.10 12.90 15.62
CA GLY A 125 22.12 13.54 14.31
C GLY A 125 21.13 14.70 14.16
N LEU A 126 21.23 15.42 13.04
CA LEU A 126 20.18 16.40 12.68
C LEU A 126 18.87 15.65 12.39
N PRO A 127 17.76 16.01 13.06
CA PRO A 127 16.49 15.31 12.87
C PRO A 127 16.01 15.48 11.42
N VAL A 128 15.76 14.35 10.76
CA VAL A 128 15.15 14.33 9.44
C VAL A 128 13.68 14.75 9.59
N SER A 129 13.22 15.69 8.78
CA SER A 129 11.83 16.13 8.86
C SER A 129 10.87 14.97 8.53
N ARG A 130 9.73 14.92 9.23
CA ARG A 130 8.69 13.89 9.02
C ARG A 130 8.29 13.76 7.56
N ASN A 131 8.06 14.87 6.88
CA ASN A 131 7.71 14.88 5.45
C ASN A 131 8.80 14.25 4.57
N LYS A 132 10.09 14.44 4.92
CA LYS A 132 11.20 13.84 4.16
C LYS A 132 11.27 12.33 4.38
N ILE A 133 10.96 11.86 5.58
CA ILE A 133 10.81 10.41 5.87
C ILE A 133 9.63 9.85 5.07
N GLU A 134 8.47 10.51 5.13
CA GLU A 134 7.28 10.03 4.43
C GLU A 134 7.48 9.91 2.93
N GLU A 135 8.00 10.96 2.30
CA GLU A 135 8.24 10.97 0.85
C GLU A 135 9.35 10.01 0.44
N GLY A 136 10.44 9.91 1.22
CA GLY A 136 11.54 8.97 0.94
C GLY A 136 11.09 7.52 0.99
N VAL A 137 10.34 7.13 2.02
CA VAL A 137 9.80 5.77 2.14
C VAL A 137 8.73 5.51 1.08
N ARG A 138 7.85 6.47 0.81
CA ARG A 138 6.83 6.34 -0.25
C ARG A 138 7.47 6.12 -1.61
N LYS A 139 8.52 6.87 -1.97
CA LYS A 139 9.21 6.71 -3.26
C LYS A 139 9.72 5.29 -3.46
N VAL A 140 10.44 4.73 -2.48
CA VAL A 140 10.97 3.36 -2.57
C VAL A 140 9.84 2.35 -2.66
N LEU A 141 8.82 2.45 -1.80
CA LEU A 141 7.66 1.54 -1.82
C LEU A 141 6.82 1.64 -3.09
N MET A 142 6.86 2.76 -3.79
CA MET A 142 6.12 2.96 -5.05
C MET A 142 6.97 2.71 -6.29
N GLY A 143 8.28 2.54 -6.16
CA GLY A 143 9.21 2.49 -7.28
C GLY A 143 9.27 3.81 -8.05
N TRP A 144 9.13 4.95 -7.36
CA TRP A 144 9.21 6.29 -7.95
C TRP A 144 10.63 6.85 -7.80
N ASP A 145 11.16 7.41 -8.89
CA ASP A 145 12.45 8.12 -8.92
C ASP A 145 12.38 9.49 -8.21
#